data_AF-A0AAW3MQ65-F1
#
_entry.id   AF-A0AAW3MQ65-F1
#
_cell.length_a   1.000
_cell.length_b   1.000
_cell.length_c   1.000
_cell.angle_alpha   90.00
_cell.angle_beta   90.00
_cell.angle_gamma   90.00
#
_symmetry.space_group_name_H-M   'P 1'
#
loop_
_entity.id
_entity.type
_entity.pdbx_description
1 polymer ?
#
loop_
_entity_poly.entity_id
_entity_poly.type
_entity_poly.pdbx_seq_one_letter_code
_entity_poly.pdbx_strand_id
1 'polypeptide(L)'
;MLGVGDPLYASLGVVVPGDATLDSNLRFYSGIWLGLGVTEFSIIPSIERQGRLFAALWTMILIGGIGRLISLAVLGLPWPPFVGFTVLEVVGAPLFIAWQRRVAQPAQHTADASRPPMQ
;
A
#
# COMPACT_ATOMS: atom_id res chain seq x y z
N MET A 1 11.49 11.44 5.25
CA MET A 1 11.62 12.90 5.49
C MET A 1 13.06 13.40 5.41
N LEU A 2 14.08 12.54 5.47
CA LEU A 2 15.49 12.94 5.51
C LEU A 2 16.04 13.38 4.14
N GLY A 3 15.27 13.19 3.07
CA GLY A 3 15.59 13.72 1.75
C GLY A 3 16.83 13.06 1.14
N VAL A 4 17.69 13.85 0.49
CA VAL A 4 18.96 13.35 -0.06
C VAL A 4 19.97 12.95 1.02
N GLY A 5 19.78 13.40 2.26
CA GLY A 5 20.65 13.11 3.41
C GLY A 5 20.27 11.84 4.19
N ASP A 6 19.42 10.97 3.64
CA ASP A 6 19.03 9.74 4.33
C ASP A 6 20.25 8.81 4.54
N PRO A 7 20.53 8.38 5.79
CA PRO A 7 21.68 7.52 6.09
C PRO A 7 21.61 6.17 5.35
N LEU A 8 20.43 5.75 4.89
CA LEU A 8 20.29 4.57 4.05
C LEU A 8 21.13 4.70 2.77
N TYR A 9 21.06 5.83 2.06
CA TYR A 9 21.81 6.00 0.81
C TYR A 9 23.32 5.95 1.05
N ALA A 10 23.79 6.60 2.12
CA ALA A 10 25.19 6.54 2.53
C ALA A 10 25.63 5.11 2.90
N SER A 11 24.79 4.36 3.62
CA SER A 11 25.08 2.97 4.00
C SER A 11 25.16 2.01 2.81
N LEU A 12 24.48 2.36 1.71
CA LEU A 12 24.52 1.62 0.44
C LEU A 12 25.66 2.09 -0.48
N GLY A 13 26.49 3.04 -0.04
CA GLY A 13 27.57 3.63 -0.86
C GLY A 13 27.06 4.52 -2.00
N VAL A 14 25.79 4.93 -1.96
CA VAL A 14 25.16 5.78 -2.98
C VAL A 14 25.48 7.24 -2.67
N VAL A 15 26.22 7.89 -3.57
CA VAL A 15 26.44 9.34 -3.50
C VAL A 15 25.29 10.05 -4.21
N VAL A 16 24.38 10.62 -3.42
CA VAL A 16 23.25 11.39 -3.94
C VAL A 16 23.68 12.85 -4.09
N PRO A 17 23.54 13.46 -5.29
CA PRO A 17 23.83 14.88 -5.48
C PRO A 17 23.01 15.76 -4.53
N GLY A 18 23.65 16.79 -3.98
CA GLY A 18 22.99 17.83 -3.18
C GLY A 18 22.16 18.77 -4.07
N ASP A 19 21.10 18.25 -4.66
CA ASP A 19 20.19 18.98 -5.55
C ASP A 19 18.86 19.27 -4.84
N ALA A 20 18.45 20.54 -4.82
CA ALA A 20 17.25 20.98 -4.12
C ALA A 20 15.97 20.43 -4.74
N THR A 21 15.94 20.23 -6.06
CA THR A 21 14.78 19.65 -6.75
C THR A 21 14.61 18.20 -6.36
N LEU A 22 15.69 17.41 -6.37
CA LEU A 22 15.67 16.02 -5.91
C LEU A 22 15.30 15.90 -4.43
N ASP A 23 15.89 16.72 -3.56
CA ASP A 23 15.59 16.72 -2.11
C ASP A 23 14.11 17.01 -1.84
N SER A 24 13.55 18.03 -2.48
CA SER A 24 12.13 18.36 -2.33
C SER A 24 11.21 17.21 -2.77
N ASN A 25 11.54 16.54 -3.89
CA ASN A 25 10.76 15.40 -4.39
C ASN A 25 10.81 14.22 -3.40
N LEU A 26 11.99 13.86 -2.90
CA LEU A 26 12.13 12.78 -1.92
C LEU A 26 11.36 13.05 -0.62
N ARG A 27 11.38 14.29 -0.14
CA ARG A 27 10.61 14.72 1.04
C ARG A 27 9.12 14.71 0.78
N PHE A 28 8.68 15.18 -0.38
CA PHE A 28 7.28 15.14 -0.79
C PHE A 28 6.74 13.70 -0.86
N TYR A 29 7.46 12.78 -1.51
CA TYR A 29 7.08 11.37 -1.54
C TYR A 29 7.06 10.75 -0.14
N SER A 30 8.03 11.08 0.72
CA SER A 30 8.00 10.66 2.12
C SER A 30 6.73 11.13 2.84
N GLY A 31 6.31 12.38 2.59
CA GLY A 31 5.09 12.96 3.15
C GLY A 31 3.83 12.28 2.65
N ILE A 32 3.73 12.00 1.35
CA ILE A 32 2.61 11.25 0.77
C ILE A 32 2.52 9.87 1.41
N TRP A 33 3.62 9.12 1.50
CA TRP A 33 3.62 7.78 2.10
C TRP A 33 3.20 7.79 3.57
N LEU A 34 3.67 8.79 4.34
CA LEU A 34 3.25 8.96 5.72
C LEU A 34 1.74 9.25 5.81
N GLY A 35 1.24 10.20 5.01
CA GLY A 35 -0.17 10.56 4.98
C GLY A 35 -1.06 9.39 4.55
N LEU A 36 -0.62 8.62 3.55
CA LEU A 36 -1.28 7.40 3.09
C LEU A 36 -1.37 6.36 4.21
N GLY A 37 -0.26 6.09 4.91
CA GLY A 37 -0.21 5.15 6.03
C GLY A 37 -1.08 5.57 7.21
N VAL A 38 -1.07 6.86 7.57
CA VAL A 38 -1.95 7.41 8.62
C VAL A 38 -3.42 7.28 8.23
N THR A 39 -3.74 7.56 6.96
CA THR A 39 -5.12 7.44 6.45
C THR A 39 -5.58 5.99 6.49
N GLU A 40 -4.80 5.06 5.95
CA GLU A 40 -5.04 3.61 6.06
C GLU A 40 -5.27 3.18 7.51
N PHE A 41 -4.37 3.57 8.42
CA PHE A 41 -4.47 3.22 9.84
C PHE A 41 -5.77 3.74 10.47
N SER A 42 -6.18 4.96 10.14
CA SER A 42 -7.42 5.56 10.65
C SER A 42 -8.70 4.88 10.15
N ILE A 43 -8.63 4.16 9.02
CA ILE A 43 -9.78 3.45 8.43
C ILE A 43 -10.00 2.09 9.10
N ILE A 44 -8.95 1.47 9.66
CA ILE A 44 -9.00 0.12 10.26
C ILE A 44 -10.19 -0.07 11.22
N PRO A 45 -10.51 0.84 12.16
CA PRO A 45 -11.63 0.65 13.09
C PRO A 45 -13.03 0.61 12.45
N SER A 46 -13.15 1.07 11.20
CA SER A 46 -14.43 1.13 10.47
C SER A 46 -14.32 0.57 9.06
N ILE A 47 -13.38 -0.36 8.87
CA ILE A 47 -13.01 -0.93 7.58
C ILE A 47 -14.19 -1.62 6.87
N GLU A 48 -15.16 -2.12 7.63
CA GLU A 48 -16.42 -2.69 7.12
C GLU A 48 -17.26 -1.68 6.34
N ARG A 49 -17.23 -0.40 6.73
CA ARG A 49 -18.03 0.68 6.14
C ARG A 49 -17.26 1.47 5.07
N GLN A 50 -15.93 1.47 5.15
CA GLN A 50 -15.06 2.32 4.35
C GLN A 50 -14.37 1.60 3.18
N GLY A 51 -14.94 0.50 2.69
CA GLY A 51 -14.30 -0.34 1.67
C GLY A 51 -13.91 0.36 0.37
N ARG A 52 -14.67 1.39 -0.06
CA ARG A 52 -14.29 2.19 -1.24
C ARG A 52 -13.01 3.00 -1.02
N LEU A 53 -12.87 3.65 0.14
CA LEU A 53 -11.69 4.44 0.45
C LEU A 53 -10.47 3.54 0.62
N PHE A 54 -10.61 2.45 1.37
CA PHE A 54 -9.58 1.42 1.52
C PHE A 54 -9.12 0.86 0.16
N ALA A 55 -10.07 0.51 -0.72
CA ALA A 55 -9.74 0.03 -2.06
C ALA A 55 -9.03 1.09 -2.92
N ALA A 56 -9.42 2.36 -2.82
CA ALA A 56 -8.77 3.45 -3.53
C ALA A 56 -7.32 3.63 -3.07
N LEU A 57 -7.07 3.65 -1.76
CA LEU A 57 -5.73 3.78 -1.17
C LEU A 57 -4.83 2.61 -1.57
N TRP A 58 -5.30 1.36 -1.46
CA TRP A 58 -4.53 0.19 -1.93
C TRP A 58 -4.32 0.18 -3.46
N THR A 59 -5.25 0.74 -4.24
CA THR A 59 -5.04 0.92 -5.69
C THR A 59 -3.94 1.94 -5.97
N MET A 60 -3.86 3.03 -5.20
CA MET A 60 -2.75 3.99 -5.31
C MET A 60 -1.40 3.33 -4.98
N ILE A 61 -1.36 2.50 -3.94
CA ILE A 61 -0.18 1.69 -3.57
C ILE A 61 0.21 0.75 -4.72
N LEU A 62 -0.75 0.06 -5.33
CA LEU A 62 -0.52 -0.82 -6.48
C LEU A 62 0.08 -0.06 -7.67
N ILE A 63 -0.44 1.12 -7.99
CA ILE A 63 0.08 1.98 -9.06
C ILE A 63 1.54 2.37 -8.76
N GLY A 64 1.87 2.69 -7.50
CA GLY A 64 3.25 2.91 -7.06
C GLY A 64 4.15 1.68 -7.26
N GLY A 65 3.63 0.49 -6.94
CA GLY A 65 4.32 -0.78 -7.15
C GLY A 65 4.64 -1.08 -8.61
N ILE A 66 3.76 -0.70 -9.55
CA ILE A 66 4.07 -0.78 -11.00
C ILE A 66 5.29 0.09 -11.33
N GLY A 67 5.40 1.30 -10.77
CA GLY A 67 6.58 2.14 -10.91
C GLY A 67 7.86 1.47 -10.41
N ARG A 68 7.78 0.73 -9.29
CA ARG A 68 8.92 -0.05 -8.78
C ARG A 68 9.27 -1.25 -9.65
N LEU A 69 8.28 -1.94 -10.23
CA LEU A 69 8.53 -3.02 -11.19
C LEU A 69 9.24 -2.50 -12.45
N ILE A 70 8.85 -1.33 -12.95
CA ILE A 70 9.53 -0.67 -14.07
C ILE A 70 10.98 -0.36 -13.67
N SER A 71 11.19 0.23 -12.48
CA SER A 71 12.55 0.51 -11.98
C SER A 71 13.40 -0.77 -11.87
N LEU A 72 12.82 -1.86 -11.37
CA LEU A 72 13.49 -3.16 -11.27
C LEU A 72 13.88 -3.71 -12.65
N ALA A 73 13.00 -3.57 -13.65
CA ALA A 73 13.26 -4.01 -15.00
C ALA A 73 14.32 -3.16 -15.73
N VAL A 74 14.40 -1.86 -15.44
CA VAL A 74 15.29 -0.92 -16.13
C VAL A 74 16.66 -0.79 -15.45
N LEU A 75 16.68 -0.75 -14.12
CA LEU A 75 17.88 -0.45 -13.31
C LEU A 75 18.38 -1.64 -12.50
N GLY A 76 17.61 -2.73 -12.42
CA GLY A 76 17.97 -3.95 -11.69
C GLY A 76 17.43 -4.00 -10.25
N LEU A 77 17.93 -4.98 -9.49
CA LEU A 77 17.34 -5.33 -8.20
C LEU A 77 17.70 -4.29 -7.11
N PRO A 78 16.71 -3.67 -6.44
CA PRO A 78 16.97 -2.75 -5.36
C PRO A 78 17.38 -3.51 -4.07
N TRP A 79 17.82 -2.76 -3.06
CA TRP A 79 18.11 -3.29 -1.72
C TRP A 79 16.94 -4.15 -1.19
N PRO A 80 17.16 -5.34 -0.59
CA PRO A 80 16.12 -6.35 -0.40
C PRO A 80 14.81 -5.89 0.28
N PRO A 81 14.81 -5.00 1.28
CA PRO A 81 13.57 -4.45 1.84
C PRO A 81 12.69 -3.73 0.81
N PHE A 82 13.26 -3.09 -0.21
CA PHE A 82 12.51 -2.46 -1.30
C PHE A 82 11.84 -3.49 -2.21
N VAL A 83 12.42 -4.68 -2.35
CA VAL A 83 11.77 -5.81 -3.02
C VAL A 83 10.57 -6.27 -2.20
N GLY A 84 10.70 -6.37 -0.87
CA GLY A 84 9.59 -6.67 0.02
C GLY A 84 8.43 -5.69 -0.11
N PHE A 85 8.72 -4.38 -0.16
CA PHE A 85 7.70 -3.36 -0.44
C PHE A 85 7.06 -3.53 -1.81
N THR A 86 7.83 -3.83 -2.85
CA THR A 86 7.28 -4.05 -4.20
C THR A 86 6.31 -5.25 -4.21
N VAL A 87 6.65 -6.33 -3.51
CA VAL A 87 5.76 -7.49 -3.36
C VAL A 87 4.49 -7.11 -2.59
N LEU A 88 4.62 -6.36 -1.49
CA LEU A 88 3.48 -5.87 -0.72
C LEU A 88 2.57 -4.96 -1.56
N GLU A 89 3.14 -4.07 -2.36
CA GLU A 89 2.38 -3.14 -3.20
C GLU A 89 1.64 -3.88 -4.32
N VAL A 90 2.29 -4.85 -4.97
CA VAL A 90 1.75 -5.54 -6.16
C VAL A 90 0.82 -6.70 -5.78
N VAL A 91 1.24 -7.51 -4.81
CA VAL A 91 0.52 -8.72 -4.38
C VAL A 91 -0.34 -8.43 -3.16
N GLY A 92 0.15 -7.62 -2.22
CA GLY A 92 -0.62 -7.26 -1.03
C GLY A 92 -1.87 -6.46 -1.39
N ALA A 93 -1.78 -5.47 -2.28
CA ALA A 93 -2.95 -4.66 -2.67
C ALA A 93 -4.19 -5.47 -3.09
N PRO A 94 -4.12 -6.39 -4.09
CA PRO A 94 -5.29 -7.19 -4.46
C PRO A 94 -5.76 -8.11 -3.32
N LEU A 95 -4.84 -8.64 -2.51
CA LEU A 95 -5.17 -9.49 -1.37
C LEU A 95 -5.91 -8.72 -0.26
N PHE A 96 -5.43 -7.53 0.10
CA PHE A 96 -6.06 -6.68 1.11
C PHE A 96 -7.43 -6.19 0.66
N ILE A 97 -7.58 -5.81 -0.61
CA ILE A 97 -8.89 -5.43 -1.16
C ILE A 97 -9.86 -6.63 -1.11
N ALA A 98 -9.40 -7.82 -1.47
CA ALA A 98 -10.22 -9.03 -1.39
C ALA A 98 -10.61 -9.38 0.06
N TRP A 99 -9.67 -9.23 0.99
CA TRP A 99 -9.91 -9.43 2.42
C TRP A 99 -10.94 -8.43 2.96
N GLN A 100 -10.80 -7.14 2.64
CA GLN A 100 -11.75 -6.12 3.07
C GLN A 100 -13.17 -6.43 2.57
N ARG A 101 -13.30 -6.87 1.31
CA ARG A 101 -14.60 -7.29 0.76
C ARG A 101 -15.23 -8.44 1.52
N ARG A 102 -14.44 -9.39 2.03
CA ARG A 102 -14.93 -10.49 2.88
C ARG A 102 -15.37 -9.99 4.26
N VAL A 103 -14.60 -9.10 4.88
CA VAL A 103 -14.93 -8.50 6.17
C VAL A 103 -16.21 -7.67 6.10
N ALA A 104 -16.44 -6.98 4.98
CA ALA A 104 -17.66 -6.20 4.76
C ALA A 104 -18.89 -7.04 4.38
N GLN A 105 -18.77 -8.34 4.15
CA GLN A 105 -19.94 -9.19 3.88
C GLN A 105 -20.69 -9.49 5.19
N PRO A 106 -21.99 -9.16 5.27
CA PRO A 106 -22.82 -9.64 6.36
C PRO A 106 -22.80 -11.17 6.35
N ALA A 107 -22.60 -11.80 7.52
CA ALA A 107 -22.70 -13.25 7.64
C ALA A 107 -24.09 -13.70 7.18
N GLN A 108 -24.21 -14.21 5.95
CA GLN A 108 -25.46 -14.80 5.43
C GLN A 108 -25.75 -16.19 6.03
N HIS A 109 -25.01 -16.61 7.05
CA HIS A 109 -25.34 -17.78 7.84
C HIS A 109 -26.42 -17.39 8.86
N THR A 110 -27.68 -17.77 8.61
CA THR A 110 -28.74 -18.20 9.58
C THR A 110 -30.17 -18.02 8.99
N ALA A 111 -30.35 -17.42 7.82
CA ALA A 111 -31.71 -17.15 7.29
C ALA A 111 -32.39 -18.33 6.56
N ASP A 112 -31.69 -19.43 6.27
CA ASP A 112 -32.26 -20.57 5.52
C ASP A 112 -32.72 -21.75 6.41
N ALA A 113 -32.53 -21.65 7.73
CA ALA A 113 -32.94 -22.70 8.69
C ALA A 113 -34.37 -22.52 9.23
N SER A 114 -35.07 -21.44 8.87
CA SER A 114 -36.39 -21.08 9.42
C SER A 114 -37.53 -21.15 8.40
N ARG A 115 -37.32 -21.78 7.24
CA ARG A 115 -38.39 -22.01 6.26
C ARG A 115 -39.09 -23.34 6.58
N PRO A 116 -40.27 -23.35 7.24
CA PRO A 116 -41.01 -24.59 7.45
C PRO A 116 -41.45 -25.16 6.09
N PRO A 117 -41.54 -26.50 5.96
CA PRO A 117 -42.06 -27.12 4.74
C PRO A 117 -43.48 -26.60 4.48
N MET A 118 -43.71 -26.05 3.29
CA MET A 118 -45.06 -25.81 2.80
C MET A 118 -45.77 -27.16 2.74
N GLN A 119 -46.91 -27.24 3.44
CA GLN A 119 -47.83 -28.36 3.47
C GLN A 119 -48.36 -28.69 2.08
#